data_AF-A0A4Q4VJF0-F1
#
_entry.id   AF-A0A4Q4VJF0-F1
#
_cell.length_a   1.000
_cell.length_b   1.000
_cell.length_c   1.000
_cell.angle_alpha   90.00
_cell.angle_beta   90.00
_cell.angle_gamma   90.00
#
_symmetry.space_group_name_H-M   'P 1'
#
loop_
_entity.id
_entity.type
_entity.pdbx_description
1 polymer ?
#
loop_
_entity_poly.entity_id
_entity_poly.type
_entity_poly.pdbx_seq_one_letter_code
_entity_poly.pdbx_strand_id
1 'polypeptide(L)'
;MSQYYGPDPSESGSGEPTYDSVSQDVYIELSDLQKTKHSETGPEAPKPTMRLVPRLGRTVHVSSHVDVARSFKILAIQVAQNRIRQEFQYQRFHERPGLKRKRLKSERWQKRFKRGFKETVRRVRELTRQGW
;
A
#
# COMPACT_ATOMS: atom_id res chain seq x y z
N MET A 1 35.73 49.02 59.86
CA MET A 1 35.90 50.34 59.20
C MET A 1 36.84 50.12 58.02
N SER A 2 36.34 50.24 56.78
CA SER A 2 36.62 51.40 55.89
C SER A 2 38.13 51.43 55.49
N GLN A 3 38.58 51.31 54.25
CA GLN A 3 37.99 51.64 52.95
C GLN A 3 38.70 50.91 51.80
N TYR A 4 37.98 50.85 50.68
CA TYR A 4 38.48 50.55 49.34
C TYR A 4 39.53 51.57 48.89
N TYR A 5 40.67 51.08 48.41
CA TYR A 5 41.52 51.73 47.43
C TYR A 5 41.96 50.65 46.43
N GLY A 6 41.58 50.81 45.16
CA GLY A 6 42.10 50.00 44.06
C GLY A 6 43.41 50.58 43.54
N PRO A 7 44.35 49.74 43.05
CA PRO A 7 45.47 50.19 42.23
C PRO A 7 45.22 49.99 40.73
N ASP A 8 45.97 50.78 39.96
CA ASP A 8 45.80 51.26 38.58
C ASP A 8 45.78 50.22 37.43
N PRO A 9 45.22 50.61 36.26
CA PRO A 9 45.18 49.80 35.05
C PRO A 9 46.46 50.00 34.22
N SER A 10 47.55 49.32 34.55
CA SER A 10 48.71 49.25 33.65
C SER A 10 49.65 48.07 33.94
N GLU A 11 49.23 46.85 33.62
CA GLU A 11 50.18 45.77 33.31
C GLU A 11 49.69 44.97 32.10
N SER A 12 50.26 45.31 30.94
CA SER A 12 50.28 44.48 29.75
C SER A 12 51.20 43.27 29.99
N GLY A 13 50.65 42.20 30.56
CA GLY A 13 51.27 40.89 30.60
C GLY A 13 50.66 40.00 29.52
N SER A 14 51.27 39.93 28.33
CA SER A 14 50.99 38.89 27.34
C SER A 14 51.62 37.58 27.85
N GLY A 15 50.90 36.85 28.71
CA GLY A 15 51.22 35.46 29.01
C GLY A 15 50.89 34.60 27.79
N GLU A 16 51.90 33.98 27.19
CA GLU A 16 51.72 33.02 26.10
C GLU A 16 50.85 31.85 26.58
N PRO A 17 49.75 31.50 25.88
CA PRO A 17 49.04 30.26 26.18
C PRO A 17 49.92 29.08 25.77
N THR A 18 50.42 28.34 26.76
CA THR A 18 51.15 27.09 26.54
C THR A 18 50.20 26.04 25.93
N TYR A 19 50.70 25.32 24.94
CA TYR A 19 50.00 24.36 24.06
C TYR A 19 49.24 23.22 24.77
N ASP A 20 49.40 23.07 26.09
CA ASP A 20 48.83 21.97 26.86
C ASP A 20 47.36 22.19 27.28
N SER A 21 46.84 23.44 27.18
CA SER A 21 45.44 23.74 27.56
C SER A 21 44.43 23.56 26.42
N VAL A 22 44.86 23.37 25.18
CA VAL A 22 43.96 23.19 24.01
C VAL A 22 43.56 21.74 23.75
N SER A 23 44.11 20.78 24.52
CA SER A 23 43.87 19.34 24.30
C SER A 23 42.73 18.75 25.14
N GLN A 24 42.14 19.52 26.06
CA GLN A 24 41.11 18.99 26.98
C GLN A 24 39.65 19.23 26.53
N ASP A 25 39.42 20.02 25.46
CA ASP A 25 38.06 20.46 25.08
C ASP A 25 37.48 19.76 23.82
N VAL A 26 38.14 18.72 23.30
CA VAL A 26 37.60 17.96 22.15
C VAL A 26 37.75 16.45 22.36
N TYR A 27 37.08 15.92 23.40
CA TYR A 27 36.68 14.51 23.40
C TYR A 27 35.21 14.41 23.01
N ILE A 28 34.95 14.37 21.70
CA ILE A 28 33.62 14.03 21.18
C ILE A 28 33.50 12.51 21.25
N GLU A 29 32.71 12.00 22.20
CA GLU A 29 32.48 10.56 22.34
C GLU A 29 31.67 10.06 21.13
N LEU A 30 32.15 9.03 20.43
CA LEU A 30 31.47 8.43 19.26
C LEU A 30 30.06 7.90 19.59
N SER A 31 29.73 7.71 20.87
CA SER A 31 28.41 7.36 21.36
C SER A 31 27.40 8.52 21.25
N ASP A 32 27.83 9.78 21.37
CA ASP A 32 26.98 10.96 21.24
C ASP A 32 26.53 11.22 19.79
N LEU A 33 27.37 10.83 18.83
CA LEU A 33 27.08 10.88 17.38
C LEU A 33 26.01 9.86 16.95
N GLN A 34 25.77 8.81 17.75
CA GLN A 34 24.71 7.83 17.47
C GLN A 34 23.34 8.25 18.00
N LYS A 35 23.31 9.20 18.95
CA LYS A 35 22.07 9.67 19.59
C LYS A 35 21.32 10.72 18.75
N THR A 36 21.95 11.29 17.73
CA THR A 36 21.37 12.27 16.79
C THR A 36 20.91 11.64 15.47
N LYS A 37 20.63 10.32 15.44
CA LYS A 37 19.85 9.68 14.37
C LYS A 37 18.33 9.72 14.62
N HIS A 38 17.86 10.69 15.38
CA HIS A 38 16.50 11.18 15.13
C HIS A 38 16.58 11.92 13.80
N SER A 39 16.17 11.26 12.71
CA SER A 39 15.89 11.98 11.48
C SER A 39 14.90 13.09 11.87
N GLU A 40 15.37 14.33 11.92
CA GLU A 40 14.46 15.46 11.94
C GLU A 40 13.65 15.32 10.67
N THR A 41 12.43 14.80 10.83
CA THR A 41 11.44 14.71 9.78
C THR A 41 11.13 16.15 9.44
N GLY A 42 11.84 16.70 8.44
CA GLY A 42 11.38 17.88 7.72
C GLY A 42 9.91 17.69 7.35
N PRO A 43 9.12 18.77 7.18
CA PRO A 43 7.66 18.70 7.09
C PRO A 43 7.26 17.55 6.17
N GLU A 44 6.67 16.50 6.77
CA GLU A 44 6.32 15.27 6.07
C GLU A 44 5.42 15.67 4.90
N ALA A 45 5.91 15.49 3.67
CA ALA A 45 5.12 15.79 2.48
C ALA A 45 3.76 15.10 2.64
N PRO A 46 2.63 15.80 2.46
CA PRO A 46 1.33 15.23 2.76
C PRO A 46 1.16 13.96 1.95
N LYS A 47 0.96 12.84 2.66
CA LYS A 47 0.72 11.53 2.03
C LYS A 47 -0.44 11.69 1.03
N PRO A 48 -0.28 11.28 -0.24
CA PRO A 48 -1.35 11.44 -1.22
C PRO A 48 -2.56 10.62 -0.78
N THR A 49 -3.68 11.29 -0.52
CA THR A 49 -4.93 10.62 -0.16
C THR A 49 -5.44 9.79 -1.34
N MET A 50 -5.55 8.48 -1.16
CA MET A 50 -6.10 7.59 -2.18
C MET A 50 -7.59 7.87 -2.43
N ARG A 51 -8.01 7.89 -3.70
CA ARG A 51 -9.43 8.05 -4.05
C ARG A 51 -10.17 6.71 -3.90
N LEU A 52 -10.81 6.51 -2.75
CA LEU A 52 -11.56 5.29 -2.42
C LEU A 52 -12.97 5.27 -3.05
N VAL A 53 -13.04 5.37 -4.38
CA VAL A 53 -14.30 5.30 -5.14
C VAL A 53 -14.56 3.88 -5.67
N PRO A 54 -15.80 3.49 -5.98
CA PRO A 54 -16.11 2.18 -6.62
C PRO A 54 -15.43 1.94 -7.99
N ARG A 55 -14.76 2.95 -8.56
CA ARG A 55 -13.93 2.81 -9.75
C ARG A 55 -12.58 2.16 -9.45
N LEU A 56 -12.10 2.23 -8.21
CA LEU A 56 -10.79 1.74 -7.81
C LEU A 56 -10.62 0.24 -8.14
N GLY A 57 -11.61 -0.59 -7.79
CA GLY A 57 -11.61 -2.03 -8.11
C GLY A 57 -11.84 -2.40 -9.58
N ARG A 58 -12.01 -1.41 -10.47
CA ARG A 58 -12.18 -1.58 -11.92
C ARG A 58 -11.09 -0.83 -12.71
N THR A 59 -9.97 -0.53 -12.05
CA THR A 59 -8.83 0.16 -12.63
C THR A 59 -7.70 -0.83 -12.85
N VAL A 60 -7.16 -0.88 -14.08
CA VAL A 60 -5.99 -1.69 -14.43
C VAL A 60 -4.90 -0.71 -14.85
N HIS A 61 -3.76 -0.73 -14.14
CA HIS A 61 -2.60 0.07 -14.50
C HIS A 61 -1.83 -0.61 -15.64
N VAL A 62 -1.49 0.18 -16.67
CA VAL A 62 -0.62 -0.27 -17.75
C VAL A 62 0.82 -0.21 -17.24
N SER A 63 1.55 -1.32 -17.35
CA SER A 63 2.97 -1.41 -16.96
C SER A 63 3.82 -1.80 -18.16
N SER A 64 5.16 -1.71 -18.02
CA SER A 64 6.08 -2.06 -19.11
C SER A 64 5.94 -3.50 -19.62
N HIS A 65 5.38 -4.42 -18.80
CA HIS A 65 5.19 -5.82 -19.16
C HIS A 65 3.79 -6.14 -19.72
N VAL A 66 2.87 -5.17 -19.68
CA VAL A 66 1.47 -5.34 -20.11
C VAL A 66 1.13 -4.21 -21.07
N ASP A 67 1.05 -4.55 -22.36
CA ASP A 67 0.61 -3.64 -23.40
C ASP A 67 -0.83 -3.13 -23.15
N VAL A 68 -1.18 -2.02 -23.80
CA VAL A 68 -2.50 -1.40 -23.65
C VAL A 68 -3.62 -2.36 -24.08
N ALA A 69 -3.43 -3.12 -25.16
CA ALA A 69 -4.45 -4.06 -25.63
C ALA A 69 -4.67 -5.20 -24.62
N ARG A 70 -3.60 -5.73 -24.03
CA ARG A 70 -3.69 -6.72 -22.94
C ARG A 70 -4.33 -6.14 -21.68
N SER A 71 -4.03 -4.89 -21.34
CA SER A 71 -4.68 -4.18 -20.23
C SER A 71 -6.20 -4.12 -20.39
N PHE A 72 -6.70 -3.85 -21.61
CA PHE A 72 -8.14 -3.90 -21.89
C PHE A 72 -8.74 -5.31 -21.74
N LYS A 73 -8.02 -6.36 -22.14
CA LYS A 73 -8.47 -7.75 -21.94
C LYS A 73 -8.57 -8.09 -20.46
N ILE A 74 -7.57 -7.69 -19.67
CA ILE A 74 -7.56 -7.89 -18.21
C ILE A 74 -8.76 -7.17 -17.58
N LEU A 75 -9.00 -5.90 -17.96
CA LEU A 75 -10.15 -5.15 -17.50
C LEU A 75 -11.48 -5.84 -17.87
N ALA A 76 -11.61 -6.36 -19.09
CA ALA A 76 -12.80 -7.08 -19.52
C ALA A 76 -13.05 -8.36 -18.70
N ILE A 77 -12.00 -9.11 -18.38
CA ILE A 77 -12.07 -10.30 -17.52
C ILE A 77 -12.52 -9.92 -16.11
N GLN A 78 -11.92 -8.89 -15.50
CA GLN A 78 -12.29 -8.41 -14.17
C GLN A 78 -13.76 -7.99 -14.11
N VAL A 79 -14.24 -7.26 -15.11
CA VAL A 79 -15.65 -6.84 -15.20
C VAL A 79 -16.59 -8.03 -15.34
N ALA A 80 -16.19 -9.06 -16.10
CA ALA A 80 -16.98 -10.28 -16.28
C ALA A 80 -17.02 -11.16 -15.01
N GLN A 81 -15.89 -11.31 -14.31
CA GLN A 81 -15.78 -12.06 -13.06
C GLN A 81 -16.70 -11.47 -11.97
N ASN A 82 -16.72 -10.14 -11.87
CA ASN A 82 -17.61 -9.41 -10.96
C ASN A 82 -19.08 -9.34 -11.42
N ARG A 83 -19.40 -9.88 -12.61
CA ARG A 83 -20.77 -9.92 -13.17
C ARG A 83 -21.45 -8.55 -13.34
N ILE A 84 -20.68 -7.47 -13.41
CA ILE A 84 -21.19 -6.09 -13.49
C ILE A 84 -22.12 -5.90 -14.70
N ARG A 85 -21.77 -6.49 -15.85
CA ARG A 85 -22.61 -6.41 -17.06
C ARG A 85 -23.99 -7.03 -16.85
N GLN A 86 -24.04 -8.16 -16.15
CA GLN A 86 -25.30 -8.86 -15.86
C GLN A 86 -26.14 -8.04 -14.87
N GLU A 87 -25.52 -7.49 -13.82
CA GLU A 87 -26.20 -6.65 -12.84
C GLU A 87 -26.77 -5.38 -13.48
N PHE A 88 -25.99 -4.72 -14.33
CA PHE A 88 -26.44 -3.55 -15.08
C PHE A 88 -27.71 -3.86 -15.88
N GLN A 89 -27.76 -5.01 -16.58
CA GLN A 89 -28.95 -5.42 -17.32
C GLN A 89 -30.15 -5.70 -16.40
N TYR A 90 -29.94 -6.32 -15.24
CA TYR A 90 -31.01 -6.55 -14.27
C TYR A 90 -31.50 -5.28 -13.57
N GLN A 91 -30.65 -4.26 -13.45
CA GLN A 91 -31.01 -2.97 -12.86
C GLN A 91 -31.75 -2.06 -13.84
N ARG A 92 -31.64 -2.31 -15.16
CA ARG A 92 -32.31 -1.53 -16.19
C ARG A 92 -33.83 -1.43 -15.98
N PHE A 93 -34.45 -2.47 -15.43
CA PHE A 93 -35.87 -2.50 -15.09
C PHE A 93 -36.11 -3.10 -13.71
N HIS A 94 -37.14 -2.63 -13.02
CA HIS A 94 -37.52 -3.20 -11.73
C HIS A 94 -38.03 -4.65 -11.88
N GLU A 95 -37.30 -5.59 -11.30
CA GLU A 95 -37.74 -6.99 -11.15
C GLU A 95 -38.47 -7.17 -9.81
N ARG A 96 -39.74 -7.60 -9.86
CA ARG A 96 -40.52 -7.92 -8.66
C ARG A 96 -39.81 -9.00 -7.81
N PRO A 97 -39.86 -8.94 -6.47
CA PRO A 97 -39.12 -9.85 -5.60
C PRO A 97 -39.50 -11.34 -5.81
N GLY A 98 -40.78 -11.63 -6.08
CA GLY A 98 -41.23 -12.99 -6.38
C GLY A 98 -40.64 -13.55 -7.68
N LEU A 99 -40.55 -12.72 -8.73
CA LEU A 99 -39.96 -13.10 -10.00
C LEU A 99 -38.45 -13.34 -9.85
N LYS A 100 -37.76 -12.44 -9.14
CA LYS A 100 -36.34 -12.59 -8.79
C LYS A 100 -36.05 -13.90 -8.05
N ARG A 101 -36.88 -14.27 -7.07
CA ARG A 101 -36.72 -15.54 -6.33
C ARG A 101 -36.86 -16.76 -7.26
N LYS A 102 -37.86 -16.76 -8.16
CA LYS A 102 -38.07 -17.84 -9.15
C LYS A 102 -36.88 -17.95 -10.10
N ARG A 103 -36.40 -16.83 -10.64
CA ARG A 103 -35.21 -16.77 -11.50
C ARG A 103 -33.98 -17.32 -10.78
N LEU A 104 -33.68 -16.82 -9.58
CA LEU A 104 -32.52 -17.27 -8.80
C LEU A 104 -32.59 -18.76 -8.45
N LYS A 105 -33.78 -19.30 -8.14
CA LYS A 105 -33.97 -20.74 -7.91
C LYS A 105 -33.62 -21.55 -9.16
N SER A 106 -34.14 -21.16 -10.32
CA SER A 106 -33.86 -21.82 -11.61
C SER A 106 -32.37 -21.74 -11.98
N GLU A 107 -31.76 -20.56 -11.91
CA GLU A 107 -30.33 -20.37 -12.23
C GLU A 107 -29.41 -21.21 -11.34
N ARG A 108 -29.70 -21.27 -10.02
CA ARG A 108 -28.93 -22.10 -9.09
C ARG A 108 -29.05 -23.59 -9.42
N TRP A 109 -30.26 -24.05 -9.74
CA TRP A 109 -30.49 -25.43 -10.14
C TRP A 109 -29.75 -25.78 -11.44
N GLN A 110 -29.87 -24.96 -12.48
CA GLN A 110 -29.15 -25.15 -13.74
C GLN A 110 -27.63 -25.20 -13.54
N LYS A 111 -27.07 -24.33 -12.68
CA LYS A 111 -25.64 -24.34 -12.34
C LYS A 111 -25.22 -25.64 -11.65
N ARG A 112 -26.01 -26.13 -10.69
CA ARG A 112 -25.74 -27.41 -10.00
C ARG A 112 -25.86 -28.60 -10.95
N PHE A 113 -26.92 -28.63 -11.77
CA PHE A 113 -27.13 -29.67 -12.78
C PHE A 113 -25.97 -29.71 -13.77
N LYS A 114 -25.59 -28.57 -14.35
CA LYS A 114 -24.46 -28.48 -15.27
C LYS A 114 -23.15 -28.95 -14.64
N ARG A 115 -22.91 -28.65 -13.36
CA ARG A 115 -21.73 -29.16 -12.63
C ARG A 115 -21.79 -30.68 -12.51
N GLY A 116 -22.88 -31.23 -11.99
CA GLY A 116 -23.04 -32.69 -11.86
C GLY A 116 -22.88 -33.41 -13.19
N PHE A 117 -23.54 -32.92 -14.24
CA PHE A 117 -23.45 -33.48 -15.59
C PHE A 117 -22.01 -33.51 -16.13
N LYS A 118 -21.25 -32.42 -15.94
CA LYS A 118 -19.83 -32.37 -16.33
C LYS A 118 -18.98 -33.41 -15.60
N GLU A 119 -19.22 -33.61 -14.30
CA GLU A 119 -18.50 -34.63 -13.53
C GLU A 119 -18.87 -36.05 -13.96
N THR A 120 -20.15 -36.30 -14.28
CA THR A 120 -20.58 -37.59 -14.84
C THR A 120 -19.88 -37.87 -16.17
N VAL A 121 -19.86 -36.91 -17.09
CA VAL A 121 -19.15 -37.06 -18.37
C VAL A 121 -17.65 -37.27 -18.16
N ARG A 122 -17.04 -36.56 -17.21
CA ARG A 122 -15.64 -36.76 -16.85
C ARG A 122 -15.40 -38.17 -16.34
N ARG A 123 -16.28 -38.70 -15.49
CA ARG A 123 -16.19 -40.06 -14.95
C ARG A 123 -16.36 -41.13 -16.04
N VAL A 124 -17.31 -40.94 -16.95
CA VAL A 124 -17.49 -41.83 -18.11
C VAL A 124 -16.20 -41.89 -18.94
N ARG A 125 -15.63 -40.72 -19.29
CA ARG A 125 -14.36 -40.67 -20.04
C ARG A 125 -13.20 -41.34 -19.30
N GLU A 126 -13.18 -41.25 -17.98
CA GLU A 126 -12.18 -41.92 -17.15
C GLU A 126 -12.31 -43.45 -17.20
N LEU A 127 -13.53 -43.97 -17.07
CA LEU A 127 -13.84 -45.40 -17.16
C LEU A 127 -13.53 -45.95 -18.56
N THR A 128 -13.95 -45.23 -19.61
CA THR A 128 -13.64 -45.60 -20.99
C THR A 128 -12.13 -45.66 -21.22
N ARG A 129 -11.34 -44.76 -20.62
CA ARG A 129 -9.87 -44.79 -20.71
C ARG A 129 -9.24 -45.98 -19.98
N GLN A 130 -9.90 -46.48 -18.93
CA GLN A 130 -9.48 -47.66 -18.19
C GLN A 130 -9.92 -48.97 -18.87
N GLY A 131 -10.78 -48.89 -19.89
CA GLY A 131 -11.32 -50.05 -20.61
C GLY A 131 -12.60 -50.65 -20.00
N TRP A 132 -13.26 -49.92 -19.09
CA TRP A 132 -14.60 -50.24 -18.59
C TRP A 132 -15.69 -49.71 -19.52
#